data_AF-A0A387BP41-F1
#
_entry.id   AF-A0A387BP41-F1
#
_cell.length_a   1.000
_cell.length_b   1.000
_cell.length_c   1.000
_cell.angle_alpha   90.00
_cell.angle_beta   90.00
_cell.angle_gamma   90.00
#
_symmetry.space_group_name_H-M   'P 1'
#
loop_
_entity.id
_entity.type
_entity.pdbx_description
1 polymer ?
#
loop_
_entity_poly.entity_id
_entity_poly.type
_entity_poly.pdbx_seq_one_letter_code
_entity_poly.pdbx_strand_id
1 'polypeptide(L)'
;MEQEQHRNIKASWFFKWFINNKVVAGLSIFLLLLLNIFLLNKVGFLFRPIGDFITIISLPLVLAAVFYYLLNPIVDFFEKRRIPRLASIIVLFVIIIALIVWGLIVAIPNIIDGVEKFASSVPHYVNIAQDEVNNLLRNPRFKQFRPQADQFADSIGNQLIDWSKTFSATAVTSLTSIIGKTTSVLISLIIFPFVLFYLLRDGKNLNHFVTHLLPNNWRKDTSKVLHEINSQLSNYVRGQILVAIVVAIMFMIGLPIVGLRYAIPLAITAGFLNLVPFLGSFLAAIPMLIVGLAIGGPFMLVKVLIVIVIEQTIEGRFVSPLILGKQLAVHPITILFVLLTAGKIFGVWGVLLGIPFYAAIKVIVVHFYWWYREISVLYREEVGQEEFED
;
A
#
# COMPACT_ATOMS: atom_id res chain seq x y z
N MET A 1 -79.15 5.06 -24.22
CA MET A 1 -78.50 5.36 -25.51
C MET A 1 -77.38 6.35 -25.23
N GLU A 2 -76.16 5.86 -25.10
CA GLU A 2 -74.92 6.48 -25.63
C GLU A 2 -73.75 5.57 -25.26
N GLN A 3 -72.92 5.29 -26.25
CA GLN A 3 -72.07 4.12 -26.36
C GLN A 3 -70.75 4.30 -25.60
N GLU A 4 -70.41 3.34 -24.74
CA GLU A 4 -69.03 3.03 -24.36
C GLU A 4 -68.24 2.63 -25.62
N GLN A 5 -67.61 3.60 -26.28
CA GLN A 5 -66.50 3.31 -27.19
C GLN A 5 -65.25 2.98 -26.36
N HIS A 6 -65.24 1.78 -25.77
CA HIS A 6 -63.97 1.13 -25.47
C HIS A 6 -63.27 0.84 -26.79
N ARG A 7 -62.45 1.79 -27.25
CA ARG A 7 -61.37 1.55 -28.21
C ARG A 7 -60.40 0.56 -27.56
N ASN A 8 -60.75 -0.72 -27.66
CA ASN A 8 -59.82 -1.82 -27.52
C ASN A 8 -58.82 -1.66 -28.67
N ILE A 9 -57.77 -0.86 -28.45
CA ILE A 9 -56.62 -0.83 -29.33
C ILE A 9 -56.11 -2.27 -29.28
N LYS A 10 -56.48 -3.09 -30.27
CA LYS A 10 -55.98 -4.45 -30.42
C LYS A 10 -54.48 -4.35 -30.27
N ALA A 11 -53.94 -4.81 -29.14
CA ALA A 11 -52.52 -4.75 -28.87
C ALA A 11 -51.85 -5.42 -30.06
N SER A 12 -51.16 -4.62 -30.88
CA SER A 12 -50.51 -5.06 -32.11
C SER A 12 -49.67 -6.30 -31.80
N TRP A 13 -49.54 -7.23 -32.74
CA TRP A 13 -48.71 -8.42 -32.56
C TRP A 13 -47.30 -8.06 -32.02
N PHE A 14 -46.78 -6.90 -32.46
CA PHE A 14 -45.56 -6.28 -31.95
C PHE A 14 -45.60 -5.99 -30.43
N PHE A 15 -46.70 -5.46 -29.89
CA PHE A 15 -46.81 -5.12 -28.48
C PHE A 15 -46.77 -6.37 -27.58
N LYS A 16 -47.44 -7.45 -27.99
CA LYS A 16 -47.44 -8.72 -27.23
C LYS A 16 -46.08 -9.43 -27.26
N TRP A 17 -45.40 -9.42 -28.40
CA TRP A 17 -44.16 -10.19 -28.57
C TRP A 17 -42.89 -9.42 -28.23
N PHE A 18 -42.92 -8.08 -28.36
CA PHE A 18 -41.77 -7.22 -28.15
C PHE A 18 -41.85 -6.43 -26.83
N ILE A 19 -42.95 -5.73 -26.54
CA ILE A 19 -43.03 -4.86 -25.35
C ILE A 19 -43.38 -5.64 -24.08
N ASN A 20 -44.30 -6.61 -24.16
CA ASN A 20 -44.75 -7.39 -23.00
C ASN A 20 -43.94 -8.68 -22.76
N ASN A 21 -42.80 -8.85 -23.44
CA ASN A 21 -41.96 -10.04 -23.31
C ASN A 21 -40.79 -9.76 -22.37
N LYS A 22 -40.71 -10.51 -21.25
CA LYS A 22 -39.65 -10.37 -20.24
C LYS A 22 -38.24 -10.52 -20.82
N VAL A 23 -38.07 -11.34 -21.86
CA VAL A 23 -36.78 -11.54 -22.54
C VAL A 23 -36.38 -10.29 -23.32
N VAL A 24 -37.31 -9.70 -24.06
CA VAL A 24 -37.06 -8.49 -24.86
C VAL A 24 -36.83 -7.28 -23.96
N ALA A 25 -37.58 -7.17 -22.86
CA ALA A 25 -37.33 -6.14 -21.84
C ALA A 25 -35.94 -6.29 -21.20
N GLY A 26 -35.54 -7.52 -20.84
CA GLY A 26 -34.20 -7.80 -20.32
C GLY A 26 -33.08 -7.45 -21.30
N LEU A 27 -33.22 -7.86 -22.57
CA LEU A 27 -32.27 -7.52 -23.63
C LEU A 27 -32.20 -6.02 -23.89
N SER A 28 -33.33 -5.31 -23.80
CA SER A 28 -33.38 -3.85 -23.96
C SER A 28 -32.69 -3.12 -22.81
N ILE A 29 -32.91 -3.55 -21.57
CA ILE A 29 -32.20 -3.00 -20.39
C ILE A 29 -30.69 -3.26 -20.52
N PHE A 30 -30.30 -4.47 -20.92
CA PHE A 30 -28.90 -4.82 -21.13
C PHE A 30 -28.27 -3.98 -22.26
N LEU A 31 -28.98 -3.80 -23.37
CA LEU A 31 -28.54 -2.94 -24.48
C LEU A 31 -28.39 -1.48 -24.04
N LEU A 32 -29.33 -0.95 -23.24
CA LEU A 32 -29.25 0.40 -22.70
C LEU A 32 -28.07 0.56 -21.72
N LEU A 33 -27.79 -0.45 -20.88
CA LEU A 33 -26.60 -0.47 -20.02
C LEU A 33 -25.31 -0.42 -20.85
N LEU A 34 -25.20 -1.27 -21.87
CA LEU A 34 -24.05 -1.27 -22.77
C LEU A 34 -23.91 0.04 -23.54
N LEU A 35 -25.02 0.63 -24.00
CA LEU A 35 -25.03 1.92 -24.68
C LEU A 35 -24.54 3.04 -23.75
N ASN A 36 -24.97 3.06 -22.49
CA ASN A 36 -24.49 4.02 -21.49
C ASN A 36 -22.98 3.87 -21.26
N ILE A 37 -22.48 2.64 -21.13
CA ILE A 37 -21.04 2.36 -20.98
C ILE A 37 -20.26 2.83 -22.23
N PHE A 38 -20.78 2.57 -23.43
CA PHE A 38 -20.16 3.00 -24.68
C PHE A 38 -20.11 4.53 -24.80
N LEU A 39 -21.21 5.22 -24.47
CA LEU A 39 -21.28 6.67 -24.48
C LEU A 39 -20.33 7.28 -23.43
N LEU A 40 -20.28 6.73 -22.22
CA LEU A 40 -19.33 7.17 -21.18
C LEU A 40 -17.88 7.07 -21.64
N ASN A 41 -17.51 6.01 -22.38
CA ASN A 41 -16.17 5.88 -22.94
C ASN A 41 -15.88 6.96 -24.00
N LYS A 42 -16.86 7.28 -24.87
CA LYS A 42 -16.72 8.36 -25.88
C LYS A 42 -16.61 9.75 -25.26
N VAL A 43 -17.28 9.97 -24.13
CA VAL A 43 -17.22 11.22 -23.37
C VAL A 43 -16.07 11.21 -22.34
N GLY A 44 -15.27 10.14 -22.30
CA GLY A 44 -14.14 9.96 -21.37
C GLY A 44 -13.13 11.10 -21.36
N PHE A 45 -13.01 11.85 -22.46
CA PHE A 45 -12.16 13.05 -22.52
C PHE A 45 -12.57 14.13 -21.50
N LEU A 46 -13.86 14.29 -21.19
CA LEU A 46 -14.35 15.25 -20.19
C LEU A 46 -13.90 14.88 -18.77
N PHE A 47 -13.63 13.60 -18.51
CA PHE A 47 -13.19 13.11 -17.21
C PHE A 47 -11.66 13.08 -17.08
N ARG A 48 -10.90 13.25 -18.17
CA ARG A 48 -9.42 13.29 -18.13
C ARG A 48 -8.88 14.37 -17.20
N PRO A 49 -9.35 15.63 -17.24
CA PRO A 49 -8.84 16.67 -16.34
C PRO A 49 -9.07 16.34 -14.87
N ILE A 50 -10.19 15.68 -14.54
CA ILE A 50 -10.49 15.24 -13.17
C ILE A 50 -9.53 14.14 -12.74
N GLY A 51 -9.26 13.16 -13.62
CA GLY A 51 -8.29 12.10 -13.38
C GLY A 51 -6.87 12.63 -13.16
N ASP A 52 -6.44 13.59 -14.00
CA ASP A 52 -5.13 14.23 -13.89
C ASP A 52 -5.01 15.03 -12.59
N PHE A 53 -6.05 15.79 -12.24
CA PHE A 53 -6.12 16.54 -10.97
C PHE A 53 -6.01 15.63 -9.74
N ILE A 54 -6.79 14.54 -9.71
CA ILE A 54 -6.74 13.55 -8.63
C ILE A 54 -5.34 12.92 -8.56
N THR A 55 -4.75 12.60 -9.70
CA THR A 55 -3.40 11.99 -9.75
C THR A 55 -2.35 12.95 -9.18
N ILE A 56 -2.40 14.23 -9.53
CA ILE A 56 -1.44 15.25 -9.04
C ILE A 56 -1.59 15.49 -7.53
N ILE A 57 -2.82 15.55 -7.01
CA ILE A 57 -3.08 15.88 -5.60
C ILE A 57 -3.04 14.65 -4.69
N SER A 58 -3.17 13.44 -5.25
CA SER A 58 -3.15 12.21 -4.48
C SER A 58 -1.90 12.09 -3.62
N LEU A 59 -0.70 12.17 -4.21
CA LEU A 59 0.58 12.05 -3.51
C LEU A 59 0.67 12.95 -2.25
N PRO A 60 0.52 14.28 -2.32
CA PRO A 60 0.62 15.12 -1.13
C PRO A 60 -0.49 14.86 -0.13
N LEU A 61 -1.70 14.51 -0.57
CA LEU A 61 -2.83 14.19 0.30
C LEU A 61 -2.60 12.89 1.07
N VAL A 62 -2.10 11.85 0.39
CA VAL A 62 -1.78 10.55 0.97
C VAL A 62 -0.66 10.69 2.00
N LEU A 63 0.43 11.39 1.65
CA LEU A 63 1.50 11.67 2.59
C LEU A 63 0.97 12.46 3.79
N ALA A 64 0.16 13.49 3.57
CA ALA A 64 -0.40 14.29 4.66
C ALA A 64 -1.30 13.45 5.57
N ALA A 65 -2.10 12.53 5.03
CA ALA A 65 -2.93 11.63 5.82
C ALA A 65 -2.08 10.66 6.68
N VAL A 66 -1.07 10.02 6.08
CA VAL A 66 -0.15 9.11 6.81
C VAL A 66 0.57 9.86 7.93
N PHE A 67 1.15 11.02 7.62
CA PHE A 67 1.84 11.84 8.61
C PHE A 67 0.87 12.39 9.65
N TYR A 68 -0.36 12.79 9.29
CA TYR A 68 -1.37 13.21 10.25
C TYR A 68 -1.63 12.12 11.28
N TYR A 69 -1.89 10.88 10.85
CA TYR A 69 -2.16 9.78 11.78
C TYR A 69 -0.96 9.42 12.66
N LEU A 70 0.25 9.51 12.12
CA LEU A 70 1.49 9.30 12.87
C LEU A 70 1.75 10.39 13.92
N LEU A 71 1.53 11.65 13.54
CA LEU A 71 1.96 12.82 14.29
C LEU A 71 0.91 13.39 15.23
N ASN A 72 -0.38 13.19 14.94
CA ASN A 72 -1.46 13.73 15.77
C ASN A 72 -1.37 13.30 17.26
N PRO A 73 -0.96 12.08 17.65
CA PRO A 73 -0.72 11.74 19.06
C PRO A 73 0.33 12.59 19.74
N ILE A 74 1.38 12.95 19.00
CA ILE A 74 2.48 13.76 19.53
C ILE A 74 1.93 15.16 19.81
N VAL A 75 1.16 15.72 18.86
CA VAL A 75 0.48 17.00 19.03
C VAL A 75 -0.52 16.95 20.20
N ASP A 76 -1.34 15.91 20.29
CA ASP A 76 -2.32 15.71 21.37
C ASP A 76 -1.65 15.55 22.74
N PHE A 77 -0.47 14.90 22.79
CA PHE A 77 0.31 14.74 24.02
C PHE A 77 0.82 16.09 24.54
N PHE A 78 1.32 16.97 23.66
CA PHE A 78 1.72 18.32 24.03
C PHE A 78 0.54 19.21 24.38
N GLU A 79 -0.59 19.07 23.67
CA GLU A 79 -1.83 19.80 23.99
C GLU A 79 -2.35 19.45 25.39
N LYS A 80 -2.31 18.17 25.78
CA LYS A 80 -2.63 17.72 27.15
C LYS A 80 -1.71 18.32 28.22
N ARG A 81 -0.48 18.69 27.86
CA ARG A 81 0.49 19.38 28.73
C ARG A 81 0.35 20.91 28.72
N ARG A 82 -0.80 21.43 28.26
CA ARG A 82 -1.13 22.87 28.16
C ARG A 82 -0.28 23.67 27.17
N ILE A 83 0.42 23.01 26.23
CA ILE A 83 1.07 23.71 25.12
C ILE A 83 0.00 23.98 24.04
N PRO A 84 -0.15 25.22 23.54
CA PRO A 84 -1.14 25.52 22.52
C PRO A 84 -0.86 24.69 21.26
N ARG A 85 -1.90 24.06 20.71
CA ARG A 85 -1.81 23.14 19.57
C ARG A 85 -1.00 23.70 18.40
N LEU A 86 -1.20 24.98 18.09
CA LEU A 86 -0.48 25.67 17.01
C LEU A 86 1.04 25.67 17.24
N ALA A 87 1.50 25.90 18.47
CA ALA A 87 2.92 25.86 18.80
C ALA A 87 3.48 24.44 18.65
N SER A 88 2.75 23.42 19.12
CA SER A 88 3.13 22.01 18.95
C SER A 88 3.29 21.65 17.47
N ILE A 89 2.37 22.10 16.60
CA ILE A 89 2.44 21.87 15.16
C ILE A 89 3.67 22.58 14.57
N ILE A 90 3.89 23.86 14.88
CA ILE A 90 5.04 24.61 14.33
C ILE A 90 6.37 23.96 14.73
N VAL A 91 6.55 23.62 16.00
CA VAL A 91 7.76 22.95 16.49
C VAL A 91 7.98 21.62 15.78
N LEU A 92 6.91 20.83 15.63
CA LEU A 92 6.96 19.56 14.93
C LEU A 92 7.36 19.72 13.46
N PHE A 93 6.83 20.72 12.77
CA PHE A 93 7.20 21.05 11.40
C PHE A 93 8.68 21.43 11.29
N VAL A 94 9.18 22.27 12.20
CA VAL A 94 10.61 22.64 12.24
C VAL A 94 11.48 21.41 12.41
N ILE A 95 11.13 20.51 13.34
CA ILE A 95 11.87 19.27 13.57
C ILE A 95 11.82 18.35 12.33
N ILE A 96 10.64 18.17 11.73
CA ILE A 96 10.49 17.32 10.54
C ILE A 96 11.28 17.87 9.36
N ILE A 97 11.19 19.18 9.10
CA ILE A 97 11.95 19.83 8.02
C ILE A 97 13.44 19.69 8.29
N ALA A 98 13.91 19.90 9.52
CA ALA A 98 15.30 19.72 9.89
C ALA A 98 15.77 18.27 9.65
N LEU A 99 14.98 17.27 10.07
CA LEU A 99 15.27 15.86 9.88
C LEU A 99 15.25 15.46 8.40
N ILE A 100 14.31 15.97 7.61
CA ILE A 100 14.23 15.72 6.17
C ILE A 100 15.44 16.35 5.48
N VAL A 101 15.74 17.62 5.73
CA VAL A 101 16.88 18.31 5.11
C VAL A 101 18.18 17.61 5.48
N TRP A 102 18.39 17.31 6.76
CA TRP A 102 19.56 16.56 7.23
C TRP A 102 19.64 15.16 6.59
N GLY A 103 18.52 14.43 6.59
CA GLY A 103 18.41 13.11 6.00
C GLY A 103 18.68 13.12 4.50
N LEU A 104 18.17 14.10 3.74
CA LEU A 104 18.43 14.20 2.31
C LEU A 104 19.89 14.55 2.01
N ILE A 105 20.49 15.49 2.76
CA ILE A 105 21.90 15.87 2.59
C ILE A 105 22.82 14.68 2.85
N VAL A 106 22.53 13.85 3.85
CA VAL A 106 23.36 12.69 4.19
C VAL A 106 23.02 11.46 3.34
N ALA A 107 21.74 11.13 3.18
CA ALA A 107 21.31 9.89 2.56
C ALA A 107 21.51 9.90 1.05
N ILE A 108 21.17 10.99 0.34
CA ILE A 108 21.26 11.02 -1.13
C ILE A 108 22.68 10.71 -1.63
N PRO A 109 23.74 11.41 -1.20
CA PRO A 109 25.09 11.11 -1.69
C PRO A 109 25.54 9.71 -1.28
N ASN A 110 25.23 9.28 -0.05
CA ASN A 110 25.58 7.93 0.41
C ASN A 110 24.86 6.82 -0.38
N ILE A 111 23.63 7.05 -0.81
CA ILE A 111 22.88 6.12 -1.64
C ILE A 111 23.47 6.09 -3.05
N ILE A 112 23.75 7.23 -3.66
CA ILE A 112 24.36 7.30 -5.00
C ILE A 112 25.72 6.60 -4.99
N ASP A 113 26.61 6.99 -4.08
CA ASP A 113 27.93 6.37 -3.90
C ASP A 113 27.81 4.88 -3.60
N GLY A 114 26.83 4.48 -2.77
CA GLY A 114 26.59 3.09 -2.42
C GLY A 114 26.14 2.25 -3.61
N VAL A 115 25.26 2.80 -4.44
CA VAL A 115 24.77 2.16 -5.67
C VAL A 115 25.91 2.01 -6.68
N GLU A 116 26.71 3.05 -6.90
CA GLU A 116 27.86 3.00 -7.82
C GLU A 116 28.95 2.01 -7.35
N LYS A 117 29.28 2.02 -6.05
CA LYS A 117 30.22 1.06 -5.44
C LYS A 117 29.71 -0.37 -5.53
N PHE A 118 28.41 -0.60 -5.34
CA PHE A 118 27.81 -1.92 -5.55
C PHE A 118 27.98 -2.37 -7.01
N ALA A 119 27.54 -1.55 -7.98
CA ALA A 119 27.60 -1.88 -9.40
C ALA A 119 29.02 -2.23 -9.87
N SER A 120 30.00 -1.44 -9.44
CA SER A 120 31.41 -1.62 -9.82
C SER A 120 32.07 -2.82 -9.15
N SER A 121 31.59 -3.23 -7.97
CA SER A 121 32.16 -4.36 -7.23
C SER A 121 31.55 -5.72 -7.59
N VAL A 122 30.33 -5.76 -8.14
CA VAL A 122 29.64 -7.02 -8.49
C VAL A 122 30.47 -7.94 -9.40
N PRO A 123 31.10 -7.47 -10.50
CA PRO A 123 31.91 -8.35 -11.36
C PRO A 123 33.06 -9.03 -10.60
N HIS A 124 33.71 -8.31 -9.68
CA HIS A 124 34.80 -8.88 -8.88
C HIS A 124 34.31 -10.01 -7.97
N TYR A 125 33.16 -9.82 -7.32
CA TYR A 125 32.64 -10.85 -6.42
C TYR A 125 32.02 -12.04 -7.15
N VAL A 126 31.44 -11.84 -8.35
CA VAL A 126 30.99 -12.94 -9.22
C VAL A 126 32.17 -13.87 -9.57
N ASN A 127 33.33 -13.29 -9.90
CA ASN A 127 34.54 -14.08 -10.18
C ASN A 127 35.00 -14.87 -8.95
N ILE A 128 34.99 -14.26 -7.76
CA ILE A 128 35.32 -14.96 -6.50
C ILE A 128 34.33 -16.11 -6.23
N ALA A 129 33.04 -15.88 -6.44
CA ALA A 129 32.02 -16.90 -6.25
C ALA A 129 32.19 -18.09 -7.23
N GLN A 130 32.52 -17.81 -8.50
CA GLN A 130 32.86 -18.83 -9.49
C GLN A 130 34.10 -19.64 -9.06
N ASP A 131 35.14 -18.98 -8.56
CA ASP A 131 36.35 -19.64 -8.04
C ASP A 131 36.05 -20.54 -6.83
N GLU A 132 35.18 -20.10 -5.93
CA GLU A 132 34.79 -20.88 -4.75
C GLU A 132 33.93 -22.10 -5.12
N VAL A 133 33.00 -21.94 -6.07
CA VAL A 133 32.26 -23.06 -6.67
C VAL A 133 33.21 -24.06 -7.33
N ASN A 134 34.16 -23.57 -8.14
CA ASN A 134 35.18 -24.40 -8.79
C ASN A 134 36.01 -25.19 -7.77
N ASN A 135 36.40 -24.54 -6.67
CA ASN A 135 37.17 -25.17 -5.59
C ASN A 135 36.35 -26.22 -4.82
N LEU A 136 35.08 -25.97 -4.51
CA LEU A 136 34.19 -26.96 -3.89
C LEU A 136 34.01 -28.19 -4.79
N LEU A 137 33.93 -27.98 -6.10
CA LEU A 137 33.77 -29.04 -7.11
C LEU A 137 35.09 -29.74 -7.48
N ARG A 138 36.24 -29.37 -6.90
CA ARG A 138 37.50 -30.16 -7.02
C ARG A 138 37.45 -31.49 -6.27
N ASN A 139 36.53 -31.65 -5.33
CA ASN A 139 36.33 -32.92 -4.66
C ASN A 139 35.78 -33.98 -5.64
N PRO A 140 36.40 -35.19 -5.75
CA PRO A 140 35.98 -36.25 -6.66
C PRO A 140 34.49 -36.62 -6.58
N ARG A 141 33.86 -36.45 -5.40
CA ARG A 141 32.44 -36.76 -5.18
C ARG A 141 31.46 -35.88 -5.96
N PHE A 142 31.89 -34.70 -6.41
CA PHE A 142 31.04 -33.74 -7.11
C PHE A 142 31.41 -33.54 -8.59
N LYS A 143 32.32 -34.36 -9.12
CA LYS A 143 32.82 -34.24 -10.50
C LYS A 143 31.71 -34.37 -11.56
N GLN A 144 30.65 -35.13 -11.26
CA GLN A 144 29.49 -35.31 -12.13
C GLN A 144 28.62 -34.04 -12.27
N PHE A 145 28.66 -33.14 -11.29
CA PHE A 145 27.86 -31.90 -11.28
C PHE A 145 28.61 -30.69 -11.83
N ARG A 146 29.92 -30.82 -12.13
CA ARG A 146 30.77 -29.72 -12.63
C ARG A 146 30.19 -28.99 -13.83
N PRO A 147 29.84 -29.65 -14.95
CA PRO A 147 29.37 -28.93 -16.14
C PRO A 147 28.09 -28.14 -15.89
N GLN A 148 27.20 -28.69 -15.04
CA GLN A 148 25.93 -28.08 -14.69
C GLN A 148 26.14 -26.91 -13.72
N ALA A 149 27.04 -27.06 -12.75
CA ALA A 149 27.36 -26.02 -11.79
C ALA A 149 28.13 -24.85 -12.42
N ASP A 150 29.05 -25.11 -13.35
CA ASP A 150 29.80 -24.07 -14.09
C ASP A 150 28.83 -23.27 -14.99
N GLN A 151 27.99 -23.96 -15.76
CA GLN A 151 26.94 -23.31 -16.57
C GLN A 151 25.96 -22.49 -15.72
N PHE A 152 25.57 -23.01 -14.55
CA PHE A 152 24.70 -22.27 -13.62
C PHE A 152 25.41 -21.05 -13.03
N ALA A 153 26.67 -21.19 -12.59
CA ALA A 153 27.45 -20.10 -12.04
C ALA A 153 27.70 -18.99 -13.07
N ASP A 154 28.01 -19.34 -14.32
CA ASP A 154 28.21 -18.39 -15.42
C ASP A 154 26.92 -17.67 -15.81
N SER A 155 25.81 -18.41 -15.93
CA SER A 155 24.51 -17.81 -16.29
C SER A 155 24.00 -16.86 -15.21
N ILE A 156 24.06 -17.26 -13.94
CA ILE A 156 23.69 -16.40 -12.81
C ILE A 156 24.67 -15.23 -12.68
N GLY A 157 25.97 -15.46 -12.82
CA GLY A 157 27.01 -14.43 -12.74
C GLY A 157 26.81 -13.31 -13.76
N ASN A 158 26.58 -13.67 -15.04
CA ASN A 158 26.32 -12.69 -16.09
C ASN A 158 25.00 -11.93 -15.87
N GLN A 159 23.93 -12.64 -15.49
CA GLN A 159 22.65 -12.00 -15.15
C GLN A 159 22.77 -11.02 -13.97
N LEU A 160 23.55 -11.37 -12.95
CA LEU A 160 23.81 -10.49 -11.80
C LEU A 160 24.60 -9.24 -12.20
N ILE A 161 25.59 -9.37 -13.08
CA ILE A 161 26.35 -8.23 -13.62
C ILE A 161 25.42 -7.30 -14.40
N ASP A 162 24.61 -7.83 -15.32
CA ASP A 162 23.68 -7.03 -16.12
C ASP A 162 22.58 -6.39 -15.28
N TRP A 163 22.04 -7.13 -14.31
CA TRP A 163 21.09 -6.60 -13.34
C TRP A 163 21.71 -5.48 -12.52
N SER A 164 22.95 -5.64 -12.03
CA SER A 164 23.61 -4.61 -11.23
C SER A 164 23.83 -3.31 -12.01
N LYS A 165 24.23 -3.40 -13.29
CA LYS A 165 24.38 -2.24 -14.18
C LYS A 165 23.03 -1.57 -14.43
N THR A 166 22.01 -2.35 -14.77
CA THR A 166 20.67 -1.85 -15.06
C THR A 166 20.01 -1.21 -13.83
N PHE A 167 20.08 -1.89 -12.69
CA PHE A 167 19.58 -1.39 -11.41
C PHE A 167 20.27 -0.10 -11.03
N SER A 168 21.60 -0.03 -11.14
CA SER A 168 22.37 1.16 -10.75
C SER A 168 22.09 2.35 -11.68
N ALA A 169 22.08 2.13 -12.99
CA ALA A 169 21.69 3.15 -13.96
C ALA A 169 20.25 3.65 -13.71
N THR A 170 19.32 2.73 -13.45
CA THR A 170 17.93 3.06 -13.15
C THR A 170 17.81 3.82 -11.83
N ALA A 171 18.46 3.35 -10.76
CA ALA A 171 18.41 3.98 -9.44
C ALA A 171 18.99 5.40 -9.49
N VAL A 172 20.16 5.61 -10.11
CA VAL A 172 20.75 6.94 -10.28
C VAL A 172 19.86 7.83 -11.14
N THR A 173 19.30 7.31 -12.23
CA THR A 173 18.37 8.08 -13.09
C THR A 173 17.07 8.43 -12.36
N SER A 174 16.50 7.50 -11.58
CA SER A 174 15.31 7.74 -10.77
C SER A 174 15.58 8.77 -9.67
N LEU A 175 16.70 8.66 -8.95
CA LEU A 175 17.10 9.65 -7.94
C LEU A 175 17.29 11.03 -8.56
N THR A 176 18.04 11.14 -9.66
CA THR A 176 18.29 12.41 -10.34
C THR A 176 17.06 13.01 -11.00
N SER A 177 16.12 12.19 -11.51
CA SER A 177 14.84 12.65 -12.07
C SER A 177 13.85 13.13 -11.00
N ILE A 178 13.85 12.49 -9.82
CA ILE A 178 13.10 12.97 -8.65
C ILE A 178 13.63 14.35 -8.23
N ILE A 179 14.96 14.52 -8.19
CA ILE A 179 15.61 15.78 -7.79
C ILE A 179 15.47 16.86 -8.87
N GLY A 180 15.59 16.49 -10.15
CA GLY A 180 15.87 17.43 -11.22
C GLY A 180 14.66 18.09 -11.87
N LYS A 181 13.56 17.36 -12.13
CA LYS A 181 12.56 17.82 -13.13
C LYS A 181 11.13 17.30 -12.96
N THR A 182 10.74 16.77 -11.81
CA THR A 182 9.34 16.35 -11.65
C THR A 182 8.52 17.48 -11.03
N THR A 183 7.83 18.27 -11.86
CA THR A 183 6.89 19.32 -11.41
C THR A 183 5.91 18.79 -10.35
N SER A 184 5.48 17.53 -10.48
CA SER A 184 4.63 16.85 -9.48
C SER A 184 5.28 16.72 -8.10
N VAL A 185 6.59 16.43 -8.01
CA VAL A 185 7.32 16.36 -6.73
C VAL A 185 7.43 17.73 -6.08
N LEU A 186 7.74 18.78 -6.85
CA LEU A 186 7.78 20.15 -6.34
C LEU A 186 6.40 20.62 -5.84
N ILE A 187 5.35 20.37 -6.63
CA ILE A 187 3.96 20.63 -6.22
C ILE A 187 3.64 19.87 -4.94
N SER A 188 4.01 18.59 -4.87
CA SER A 188 3.77 17.76 -3.69
C SER A 188 4.53 18.27 -2.47
N LEU A 189 5.78 18.71 -2.61
CA LEU A 189 6.60 19.24 -1.53
C LEU A 189 6.02 20.53 -0.93
N ILE A 190 5.29 21.32 -1.73
CA ILE A 190 4.61 22.54 -1.28
C ILE A 190 3.22 22.23 -0.70
N ILE A 191 2.44 21.38 -1.37
CA ILE A 191 1.05 21.07 -0.96
C ILE A 191 1.02 20.18 0.28
N PHE A 192 1.90 19.17 0.36
CA PHE A 192 1.99 18.24 1.50
C PHE A 192 2.05 18.96 2.86
N PRO A 193 2.99 19.89 3.13
CA PRO A 193 3.08 20.56 4.42
C PRO A 193 1.85 21.41 4.70
N PHE A 194 1.27 22.04 3.67
CA PHE A 194 0.04 22.82 3.81
C PHE A 194 -1.14 21.94 4.24
N VAL A 195 -1.38 20.85 3.51
CA VAL A 195 -2.48 19.91 3.82
C VAL A 195 -2.27 19.28 5.20
N LEU A 196 -1.05 18.84 5.51
CA LEU A 196 -0.71 18.26 6.81
C LEU A 196 -0.95 19.27 7.96
N PHE A 197 -0.61 20.54 7.76
CA PHE A 197 -0.85 21.59 8.75
C PHE A 197 -2.34 21.73 9.06
N TYR A 198 -3.20 21.82 8.04
CA TYR A 198 -4.65 21.93 8.25
C TYR A 198 -5.25 20.66 8.84
N LEU A 199 -4.81 19.47 8.41
CA LEU A 199 -5.24 18.21 9.02
C LEU A 199 -4.86 18.16 10.50
N LEU A 200 -3.63 18.53 10.86
CA LEU A 200 -3.19 18.55 12.25
C LEU A 200 -3.87 19.66 13.07
N ARG A 201 -4.24 20.78 12.47
CA ARG A 201 -4.92 21.89 13.17
C ARG A 201 -6.40 21.59 13.39
N ASP A 202 -7.11 21.23 12.33
CA ASP A 202 -8.57 21.19 12.28
C ASP A 202 -9.15 19.77 12.22
N GLY A 203 -8.31 18.72 12.12
CA GLY A 203 -8.75 17.33 11.96
C GLY A 203 -9.70 16.83 13.04
N LYS A 204 -9.62 17.34 14.28
CA LYS A 204 -10.57 17.01 15.36
C LYS A 204 -12.00 17.47 15.06
N ASN A 205 -12.15 18.54 14.29
CA ASN A 205 -13.45 19.13 13.96
C ASN A 205 -14.04 18.56 12.66
N LEU A 206 -13.27 17.76 11.90
CA LEU A 206 -13.69 17.25 10.59
C LEU A 206 -14.97 16.40 10.67
N ASN A 207 -15.09 15.55 11.69
CA ASN A 207 -16.30 14.75 11.91
C ASN A 207 -17.53 15.64 12.19
N HIS A 208 -17.38 16.67 13.02
CA HIS A 208 -18.47 17.60 13.30
C HIS A 208 -18.87 18.39 12.05
N PHE A 209 -17.90 18.81 11.25
CA PHE A 209 -18.16 19.52 9.99
C PHE A 209 -18.96 18.66 9.01
N VAL A 210 -18.55 17.41 8.78
CA VAL A 210 -19.24 16.50 7.86
C VAL A 210 -20.65 16.17 8.37
N THR A 211 -20.81 15.91 9.65
CA THR A 211 -22.12 15.56 10.23
C THR A 211 -23.09 16.75 10.25
N HIS A 212 -22.61 17.99 10.30
CA HIS A 212 -23.48 19.17 10.24
C HIS A 212 -24.16 19.36 8.88
N LEU A 213 -23.56 18.84 7.80
CA LEU A 213 -24.13 18.87 6.45
C LEU A 213 -25.28 17.88 6.27
N LEU A 214 -25.48 16.96 7.22
CA LEU A 214 -26.48 15.89 7.14
C LEU A 214 -27.75 16.24 7.94
N PRO A 215 -28.90 15.66 7.57
CA PRO A 215 -30.13 15.74 8.35
C PRO A 215 -29.92 15.27 9.79
N ASN A 216 -30.60 15.90 10.75
CA ASN A 216 -30.42 15.66 12.20
C ASN A 216 -30.46 14.17 12.59
N ASN A 217 -31.34 13.39 11.96
CA ASN A 217 -31.53 11.97 12.27
C ASN A 217 -30.30 11.11 11.89
N TRP A 218 -29.51 11.52 10.89
CA TRP A 218 -28.38 10.73 10.39
C TRP A 218 -27.05 11.11 11.04
N ARG A 219 -27.02 12.22 11.79
CA ARG A 219 -25.78 12.79 12.35
C ARG A 219 -25.09 11.84 13.33
N LYS A 220 -25.86 11.19 14.21
CA LYS A 220 -25.33 10.29 15.24
C LYS A 220 -24.69 9.06 14.61
N ASP A 221 -25.39 8.39 13.71
CA ASP A 221 -24.91 7.15 13.07
C ASP A 221 -23.73 7.43 12.15
N THR A 222 -23.80 8.51 11.38
CA THR A 222 -22.67 8.92 10.52
C THR A 222 -21.45 9.31 11.35
N SER A 223 -21.64 10.01 12.48
CA SER A 223 -20.55 10.33 13.40
C SER A 223 -19.87 9.08 13.94
N LYS A 224 -20.66 8.04 14.26
CA LYS A 224 -20.13 6.75 14.72
C LYS A 224 -19.28 6.08 13.63
N VAL A 225 -19.82 5.99 12.41
CA VAL A 225 -19.10 5.44 11.24
C VAL A 225 -17.79 6.18 10.99
N LEU A 226 -17.81 7.52 10.95
CA LEU A 226 -16.62 8.34 10.72
C LEU A 226 -15.58 8.17 11.84
N HIS A 227 -16.02 8.07 13.10
CA HIS A 227 -15.13 7.83 14.22
C HIS A 227 -14.45 6.47 14.13
N GLU A 228 -15.20 5.43 13.76
CA GLU A 228 -14.66 4.08 13.58
C GLU A 228 -13.68 4.01 12.41
N ILE A 229 -13.99 4.63 11.27
CA ILE A 229 -13.06 4.75 10.13
C ILE A 229 -11.77 5.43 10.58
N ASN A 230 -11.88 6.60 11.23
CA ASN A 230 -10.72 7.35 11.70
C ASN A 230 -9.87 6.54 12.70
N SER A 231 -10.51 5.79 13.61
CA SER A 231 -9.82 4.91 14.55
C SER A 231 -9.08 3.78 13.83
N GLN A 232 -9.72 3.11 12.88
CA GLN A 232 -9.09 2.02 12.11
C GLN A 232 -7.91 2.53 11.28
N LEU A 233 -8.08 3.63 10.55
CA LEU A 233 -7.01 4.25 9.76
C LEU A 233 -5.84 4.68 10.65
N SER A 234 -6.14 5.37 11.77
CA SER A 234 -5.14 5.83 12.72
C SER A 234 -4.31 4.69 13.27
N ASN A 235 -4.98 3.62 13.71
CA ASN A 235 -4.29 2.52 14.34
C ASN A 235 -3.52 1.67 13.32
N TYR A 236 -4.07 1.45 12.12
CA TYR A 236 -3.38 0.76 11.04
C TYR A 236 -2.09 1.50 10.64
N VAL A 237 -2.15 2.80 10.39
CA VAL A 237 -0.96 3.57 9.96
C VAL A 237 0.14 3.51 11.01
N ARG A 238 -0.20 3.70 12.28
CA ARG A 238 0.77 3.61 13.38
C ARG A 238 1.32 2.20 13.56
N GLY A 239 0.43 1.21 13.50
CA GLY A 239 0.81 -0.19 13.60
C GLY A 239 1.78 -0.58 12.49
N GLN A 240 1.49 -0.20 11.25
CA GLN A 240 2.33 -0.53 10.10
C GLN A 240 3.71 0.13 10.17
N ILE A 241 3.76 1.39 10.60
CA ILE A 241 5.04 2.08 10.80
C ILE A 241 5.85 1.41 11.92
N LEU A 242 5.19 0.99 13.01
CA LEU A 242 5.87 0.27 14.09
C LEU A 242 6.39 -1.09 13.62
N VAL A 243 5.61 -1.85 12.85
CA VAL A 243 6.04 -3.11 12.23
C VAL A 243 7.26 -2.86 11.32
N ALA A 244 7.20 -1.86 10.44
CA ALA A 244 8.31 -1.49 9.57
C ALA A 244 9.61 -1.15 10.34
N ILE A 245 9.50 -0.43 11.45
CA ILE A 245 10.65 -0.12 12.33
C ILE A 245 11.20 -1.39 12.97
N VAL A 246 10.34 -2.27 13.49
CA VAL A 246 10.76 -3.53 14.10
C VAL A 246 11.49 -4.41 13.07
N VAL A 247 10.94 -4.53 11.86
CA VAL A 247 11.58 -5.27 10.75
C VAL A 247 12.94 -4.67 10.38
N ALA A 248 13.03 -3.33 10.28
CA ALA A 248 14.30 -2.66 10.02
C ALA A 248 15.34 -3.00 11.11
N ILE A 249 14.95 -2.94 12.39
CA ILE A 249 15.82 -3.29 13.52
C ILE A 249 16.24 -4.75 13.47
N MET A 250 15.31 -5.66 13.18
CA MET A 250 15.60 -7.10 13.08
C MET A 250 16.62 -7.40 12.00
N PHE A 251 16.49 -6.82 10.81
CA PHE A 251 17.49 -6.97 9.75
C PHE A 251 18.79 -6.23 10.08
N MET A 252 18.72 -5.07 10.75
CA MET A 252 19.89 -4.30 11.16
C MET A 252 20.72 -5.05 12.20
N ILE A 253 20.12 -5.98 12.95
CA ILE A 253 20.83 -6.88 13.88
C ILE A 253 21.22 -8.18 13.17
N GLY A 254 20.30 -8.82 12.44
CA GLY A 254 20.49 -10.15 11.86
C GLY A 254 21.52 -10.18 10.72
N LEU A 255 21.51 -9.19 9.82
CA LEU A 255 22.42 -9.16 8.68
C LEU A 255 23.89 -8.91 9.08
N PRO A 256 24.21 -8.02 10.04
CA PRO A 256 25.59 -7.90 10.54
C PRO A 256 26.08 -9.14 11.30
N ILE A 257 25.20 -9.85 12.03
CA ILE A 257 25.57 -11.09 12.74
C ILE A 257 26.12 -12.15 11.77
N VAL A 258 25.54 -12.26 10.57
CA VAL A 258 26.03 -13.20 9.56
C VAL A 258 27.22 -12.68 8.75
N GLY A 259 27.61 -11.42 8.97
CA GLY A 259 28.74 -10.76 8.29
C GLY A 259 28.39 -10.21 6.92
N LEU A 260 27.12 -9.94 6.62
CA LEU A 260 26.72 -9.43 5.31
C LEU A 260 27.19 -7.98 5.12
N ARG A 261 27.93 -7.72 4.04
CA ARG A 261 28.28 -6.35 3.65
C ARG A 261 27.04 -5.59 3.21
N TYR A 262 27.01 -4.28 3.46
CA TYR A 262 25.85 -3.42 3.20
C TYR A 262 24.57 -3.78 3.99
N ALA A 263 24.72 -4.51 5.11
CA ALA A 263 23.62 -4.91 5.98
C ALA A 263 22.72 -3.74 6.43
N ILE A 264 23.31 -2.61 6.84
CA ILE A 264 22.55 -1.45 7.34
C ILE A 264 21.67 -0.81 6.24
N PRO A 265 22.20 -0.44 5.05
CA PRO A 265 21.38 0.04 3.95
C PRO A 265 20.26 -0.93 3.53
N LEU A 266 20.56 -2.23 3.51
CA LEU A 266 19.57 -3.26 3.18
C LEU A 266 18.47 -3.35 4.24
N ALA A 267 18.82 -3.28 5.51
CA ALA A 267 17.87 -3.29 6.63
C ALA A 267 16.94 -2.06 6.62
N ILE A 268 17.50 -0.87 6.35
CA ILE A 268 16.72 0.36 6.20
C ILE A 268 15.75 0.22 5.02
N THR A 269 16.25 -0.26 3.87
CA THR A 269 15.42 -0.51 2.68
C THR A 269 14.31 -1.51 2.98
N ALA A 270 14.60 -2.56 3.76
CA ALA A 270 13.61 -3.53 4.19
C ALA A 270 12.50 -2.91 5.03
N GLY A 271 12.85 -2.06 6.00
CA GLY A 271 11.87 -1.28 6.76
C GLY A 271 10.96 -0.44 5.88
N PHE A 272 11.53 0.30 4.93
CA PHE A 272 10.75 1.11 3.99
C PHE A 272 9.82 0.27 3.10
N LEU A 273 10.32 -0.82 2.53
CA LEU A 273 9.51 -1.73 1.71
C LEU A 273 8.40 -2.38 2.55
N ASN A 274 8.67 -2.65 3.83
CA ASN A 274 7.70 -3.20 4.77
C ASN A 274 6.61 -2.20 5.22
N LEU A 275 6.55 -0.99 4.67
CA LEU A 275 5.34 -0.17 4.74
C LEU A 275 4.18 -0.78 3.93
N VAL A 276 4.47 -1.68 2.98
CA VAL A 276 3.47 -2.48 2.27
C VAL A 276 3.36 -3.86 2.93
N PRO A 277 2.25 -4.18 3.63
CA PRO A 277 2.12 -5.46 4.32
C PRO A 277 2.24 -6.65 3.38
N PHE A 278 2.85 -7.73 3.87
CA PHE A 278 3.06 -9.02 3.17
C PHE A 278 3.91 -8.96 1.90
N LEU A 279 3.94 -7.85 1.15
CA LEU A 279 4.83 -7.71 -0.02
C LEU A 279 6.19 -7.15 0.37
N GLY A 280 6.26 -6.28 1.38
CA GLY A 280 7.47 -5.54 1.72
C GLY A 280 8.66 -6.43 2.07
N SER A 281 8.50 -7.37 3.00
CA SER A 281 9.55 -8.33 3.38
C SER A 281 9.98 -9.24 2.21
N PHE A 282 9.06 -9.58 1.29
CA PHE A 282 9.40 -10.31 0.06
C PHE A 282 10.21 -9.46 -0.92
N LEU A 283 9.80 -8.22 -1.15
CA LEU A 283 10.53 -7.29 -2.02
C LEU A 283 11.91 -6.96 -1.45
N ALA A 284 12.02 -6.87 -0.12
CA ALA A 284 13.28 -6.63 0.59
C ALA A 284 14.24 -7.81 0.55
N ALA A 285 13.72 -9.04 0.52
CA ALA A 285 14.53 -10.26 0.41
C ALA A 285 15.33 -10.28 -0.91
N ILE A 286 14.77 -9.79 -2.02
CA ILE A 286 15.42 -9.83 -3.34
C ILE A 286 16.82 -9.18 -3.32
N PRO A 287 17.00 -7.89 -2.96
CA PRO A 287 18.33 -7.30 -2.91
C PRO A 287 19.23 -7.94 -1.85
N MET A 288 18.70 -8.44 -0.72
CA MET A 288 19.51 -9.14 0.28
C MET A 288 20.09 -10.45 -0.24
N LEU A 289 19.28 -11.26 -0.93
CA LEU A 289 19.71 -12.53 -1.52
C LEU A 289 20.73 -12.30 -2.64
N ILE A 290 20.49 -11.28 -3.47
CA ILE A 290 21.42 -10.87 -4.53
C ILE A 290 22.77 -10.47 -3.91
N VAL A 291 22.77 -9.59 -2.91
CA VAL A 291 24.01 -9.15 -2.24
C VAL A 291 24.69 -10.30 -1.52
N GLY A 292 23.91 -11.17 -0.85
CA GLY A 292 24.42 -12.36 -0.15
C GLY A 292 25.14 -13.32 -1.08
N LEU A 293 24.53 -13.64 -2.23
CA LEU A 293 25.12 -14.51 -3.23
C LEU A 293 26.28 -13.83 -3.95
N ALA A 294 26.08 -12.60 -4.40
CA ALA A 294 27.07 -11.89 -5.21
C ALA A 294 28.35 -11.67 -4.41
N ILE A 295 28.27 -11.18 -3.16
CA ILE A 295 29.43 -10.73 -2.38
C ILE A 295 30.02 -11.84 -1.51
N GLY A 296 29.19 -12.73 -0.97
CA GLY A 296 29.61 -13.75 -0.01
C GLY A 296 29.47 -15.19 -0.50
N GLY A 297 29.10 -15.40 -1.76
CA GLY A 297 28.97 -16.71 -2.38
C GLY A 297 27.80 -17.55 -1.83
N PRO A 298 27.73 -18.85 -2.19
CA PRO A 298 26.62 -19.72 -1.82
C PRO A 298 26.45 -19.90 -0.32
N PHE A 299 27.53 -19.90 0.46
CA PHE A 299 27.44 -20.07 1.91
C PHE A 299 26.85 -18.84 2.62
N MET A 300 27.19 -17.63 2.18
CA MET A 300 26.56 -16.42 2.69
C MET A 300 25.09 -16.34 2.29
N LEU A 301 24.73 -16.77 1.08
CA LEU A 301 23.33 -16.84 0.65
C LEU A 301 22.49 -17.67 1.62
N VAL A 302 22.98 -18.84 2.05
CA VAL A 302 22.28 -19.68 3.04
C VAL A 302 22.13 -18.95 4.38
N LYS A 303 23.16 -18.26 4.87
CA LYS A 303 23.07 -17.47 6.11
C LYS A 303 22.03 -16.36 6.01
N VAL A 304 21.99 -15.63 4.90
CA VAL A 304 21.01 -14.58 4.65
C VAL A 304 19.60 -15.16 4.59
N LEU A 305 19.40 -16.30 3.92
CA LEU A 305 18.11 -17.01 3.91
C LEU A 305 17.66 -17.37 5.32
N ILE A 306 18.56 -17.85 6.18
CA ILE A 306 18.23 -18.16 7.58
C ILE A 306 17.76 -16.90 8.32
N VAL A 307 18.45 -15.77 8.16
CA VAL A 307 18.04 -14.49 8.77
C VAL A 307 16.67 -14.06 8.29
N ILE A 308 16.40 -14.12 6.97
CA ILE A 308 15.10 -13.78 6.39
C ILE A 308 14.00 -14.69 6.92
N VAL A 309 14.23 -16.01 7.01
CA VAL A 309 13.23 -16.96 7.52
C VAL A 309 12.93 -16.71 9.00
N ILE A 310 13.95 -16.43 9.81
CA ILE A 310 13.78 -16.07 11.23
C ILE A 310 12.96 -14.78 11.34
N GLU A 311 13.34 -13.77 10.56
CA GLU A 311 12.67 -12.48 10.55
C GLU A 311 11.19 -12.62 10.15
N GLN A 312 10.90 -13.25 9.02
CA GLN A 312 9.52 -13.49 8.55
C GLN A 312 8.69 -14.30 9.54
N THR A 313 9.31 -15.28 10.22
CA THR A 313 8.63 -16.09 11.23
C THR A 313 8.24 -15.23 12.44
N ILE A 314 9.17 -14.40 12.92
CA ILE A 314 8.92 -13.50 14.05
C ILE A 314 7.92 -12.42 13.67
N GLU A 315 8.08 -11.80 12.49
CA GLU A 315 7.19 -10.77 11.97
C GLU A 315 5.76 -11.30 11.86
N GLY A 316 5.58 -12.42 11.15
CA GLY A 316 4.26 -12.97 10.84
C GLY A 316 3.56 -13.59 12.05
N ARG A 317 4.28 -14.24 12.96
CA ARG A 317 3.67 -14.95 14.09
C ARG A 317 3.54 -14.12 15.36
N PHE A 318 4.39 -13.11 15.55
CA PHE A 318 4.44 -12.34 16.79
C PHE A 318 4.22 -10.84 16.56
N VAL A 319 5.05 -10.20 15.75
CA VAL A 319 5.06 -8.73 15.60
C VAL A 319 3.76 -8.22 15.00
N SER A 320 3.35 -8.78 13.86
CA SER A 320 2.14 -8.38 13.15
C SER A 320 0.88 -8.64 13.97
N PRO A 321 0.66 -9.83 14.56
CA PRO A 321 -0.51 -10.07 15.43
C PRO A 321 -0.54 -9.19 16.68
N LEU A 322 0.60 -8.90 17.30
CA LEU A 322 0.67 -8.09 18.52
C LEU A 322 0.38 -6.61 18.24
N ILE A 323 0.85 -6.09 17.10
CA ILE A 323 0.75 -4.67 16.74
C ILE A 323 -0.53 -4.37 15.96
N LEU A 324 -0.84 -5.15 14.93
CA LEU A 324 -1.97 -4.92 14.02
C LEU A 324 -3.24 -5.64 14.50
N GLY A 325 -3.09 -6.79 15.17
CA GLY A 325 -4.14 -7.51 15.90
C GLY A 325 -5.55 -7.43 15.31
N LYS A 326 -6.52 -6.99 16.13
CA LYS A 326 -7.95 -6.91 15.77
C LYS A 326 -8.27 -5.94 14.63
N GLN A 327 -7.34 -5.08 14.21
CA GLN A 327 -7.60 -4.02 13.23
C GLN A 327 -7.50 -4.53 11.79
N LEU A 328 -6.81 -5.65 11.59
CA LEU A 328 -6.73 -6.37 10.32
C LEU A 328 -7.41 -7.74 10.43
N ALA A 329 -8.63 -7.78 10.96
CA ALA A 329 -9.51 -8.95 10.81
C ALA A 329 -9.94 -9.11 9.33
N VAL A 330 -8.94 -9.32 8.47
CA VAL A 330 -9.00 -9.39 7.03
C VAL A 330 -8.18 -10.60 6.65
N HIS A 331 -8.79 -11.52 5.91
CA HIS A 331 -8.08 -12.72 5.47
C HIS A 331 -6.86 -12.34 4.62
N PRO A 332 -5.68 -12.96 4.78
CA PRO A 332 -4.47 -12.60 4.02
C PRO A 332 -4.68 -12.61 2.50
N ILE A 333 -5.52 -13.51 2.00
CA ILE A 333 -5.88 -13.54 0.57
C ILE A 333 -6.59 -12.27 0.11
N THR A 334 -7.46 -11.69 0.95
CA THR A 334 -8.15 -10.44 0.66
C THR A 334 -7.16 -9.29 0.59
N ILE A 335 -6.17 -9.29 1.49
CA ILE A 335 -5.08 -8.30 1.46
C ILE A 335 -4.33 -8.41 0.13
N LEU A 336 -3.96 -9.61 -0.30
CA LEU A 336 -3.31 -9.82 -1.59
C LEU A 336 -4.15 -9.30 -2.77
N PHE A 337 -5.43 -9.65 -2.84
CA PHE A 337 -6.32 -9.15 -3.89
C PHE A 337 -6.46 -7.63 -3.88
N VAL A 338 -6.65 -7.03 -2.70
CA VAL A 338 -6.73 -5.58 -2.53
C VAL A 338 -5.46 -4.91 -3.04
N LEU A 339 -4.28 -5.42 -2.67
CA LEU A 339 -3.00 -4.85 -3.08
C LEU A 339 -2.73 -5.01 -4.59
N LEU A 340 -3.05 -6.17 -5.17
CA LEU A 340 -2.89 -6.41 -6.61
C LEU A 340 -3.83 -5.53 -7.44
N THR A 341 -5.10 -5.45 -7.05
CA THR A 341 -6.09 -4.63 -7.76
C THR A 341 -5.82 -3.15 -7.58
N ALA A 342 -5.59 -2.69 -6.35
CA ALA A 342 -5.30 -1.28 -6.09
C ALA A 342 -3.97 -0.86 -6.73
N GLY A 343 -2.94 -1.71 -6.67
CA GLY A 343 -1.66 -1.47 -7.34
C GLY A 343 -1.79 -1.35 -8.86
N LYS A 344 -2.66 -2.13 -9.48
CA LYS A 344 -2.92 -2.04 -10.92
C LYS A 344 -3.68 -0.76 -11.31
N ILE A 345 -4.61 -0.30 -10.48
CA ILE A 345 -5.45 0.87 -10.77
C ILE A 345 -4.76 2.19 -10.43
N PHE A 346 -4.14 2.25 -9.25
CA PHE A 346 -3.60 3.48 -8.65
C PHE A 346 -2.07 3.45 -8.49
N GLY A 347 -1.40 2.43 -9.02
CA GLY A 347 0.06 2.28 -8.92
C GLY A 347 0.52 2.11 -7.47
N VAL A 348 1.67 2.68 -7.15
CA VAL A 348 2.28 2.62 -5.80
C VAL A 348 1.33 3.14 -4.71
N TRP A 349 0.51 4.16 -5.02
CA TRP A 349 -0.46 4.71 -4.06
C TRP A 349 -1.56 3.72 -3.71
N GLY A 350 -2.02 2.95 -4.69
CA GLY A 350 -2.99 1.88 -4.46
C GLY A 350 -2.44 0.77 -3.58
N VAL A 351 -1.16 0.43 -3.73
CA VAL A 351 -0.51 -0.55 -2.87
C VAL A 351 -0.39 -0.04 -1.43
N LEU A 352 0.03 1.21 -1.22
CA LEU A 352 0.18 1.77 0.13
C LEU A 352 -1.16 1.99 0.85
N LEU A 353 -2.20 2.41 0.13
CA LEU A 353 -3.49 2.76 0.70
C LEU A 353 -4.58 1.72 0.53
N GLY A 354 -4.32 0.63 -0.21
CA GLY A 354 -5.33 -0.37 -0.51
C GLY A 354 -5.98 -0.94 0.74
N ILE A 355 -5.18 -1.30 1.74
CA ILE A 355 -5.68 -1.87 3.00
C ILE A 355 -6.42 -0.83 3.86
N PRO A 356 -5.87 0.38 4.13
CA PRO A 356 -6.62 1.45 4.78
C PRO A 356 -7.97 1.73 4.12
N PHE A 357 -7.99 1.83 2.80
CA PHE A 357 -9.19 2.09 2.04
C PHE A 357 -10.20 0.95 2.12
N TYR A 358 -9.72 -0.30 2.01
CA TYR A 358 -10.53 -1.50 2.23
C TYR A 358 -11.16 -1.50 3.64
N ALA A 359 -10.38 -1.18 4.66
CA ALA A 359 -10.87 -1.12 6.05
C ALA A 359 -11.98 -0.06 6.19
N ALA A 360 -11.79 1.13 5.61
CA ALA A 360 -12.81 2.18 5.61
C ALA A 360 -14.11 1.73 4.90
N ILE A 361 -13.99 1.10 3.72
CA ILE A 361 -15.14 0.55 2.99
C ILE A 361 -15.83 -0.54 3.83
N LYS A 362 -15.07 -1.43 4.45
CA LYS A 362 -15.60 -2.50 5.30
C LYS A 362 -16.46 -1.91 6.43
N VAL A 363 -16.00 -0.85 7.10
CA VAL A 363 -16.79 -0.18 8.16
C VAL A 363 -18.12 0.35 7.61
N ILE A 364 -18.09 1.02 6.46
CA ILE A 364 -19.29 1.56 5.81
C ILE A 364 -20.27 0.43 5.45
N VAL A 365 -19.78 -0.63 4.80
CA VAL A 365 -20.60 -1.77 4.38
C VAL A 365 -21.22 -2.49 5.57
N VAL A 366 -20.46 -2.70 6.64
CA VAL A 366 -20.96 -3.35 7.86
C VAL A 366 -22.04 -2.50 8.52
N HIS A 367 -21.83 -1.19 8.67
CA HIS A 367 -22.83 -0.29 9.25
C HIS A 367 -24.08 -0.20 8.37
N PHE A 368 -23.91 -0.14 7.06
CA PHE A 368 -25.02 -0.16 6.12
C PHE A 368 -25.83 -1.47 6.21
N TYR A 369 -25.15 -2.61 6.34
CA TYR A 369 -25.79 -3.91 6.53
C TYR A 369 -26.60 -3.99 7.83
N TRP A 370 -26.05 -3.52 8.95
CA TRP A 370 -26.77 -3.47 10.22
C TRP A 370 -28.00 -2.56 10.15
N TRP A 371 -27.84 -1.36 9.60
CA TRP A 371 -28.95 -0.44 9.35
C TRP A 371 -30.04 -1.06 8.45
N TYR A 372 -29.63 -1.79 7.40
CA TYR A 372 -30.56 -2.49 6.53
C TYR A 372 -31.28 -3.64 7.25
N ARG A 373 -30.60 -4.42 8.10
CA ARG A 373 -31.24 -5.47 8.91
C ARG A 373 -32.28 -4.90 9.86
N GLU A 374 -32.00 -3.78 10.51
CA GLU A 374 -32.90 -3.15 11.47
C GLU A 374 -34.22 -2.69 10.82
N ILE A 375 -34.15 -2.18 9.58
CA ILE A 375 -35.33 -1.66 8.85
C ILE A 375 -36.04 -2.76 8.06
N SER A 376 -35.29 -3.74 7.54
CA SER A 376 -35.83 -4.75 6.63
C SER A 376 -36.72 -5.75 7.37
N VAL A 377 -37.95 -5.88 6.89
CA VAL A 377 -38.92 -6.88 7.38
C VAL A 377 -38.39 -8.31 7.23
N LEU A 378 -37.45 -8.55 6.30
CA LEU A 378 -36.85 -9.86 6.03
C LEU A 378 -35.98 -10.39 7.18
N TYR A 379 -35.55 -9.55 8.13
CA TYR A 379 -34.64 -9.94 9.21
C TYR A 379 -35.27 -9.85 10.62
N ARG A 380 -36.57 -9.54 10.74
CA ARG A 380 -37.23 -9.27 12.03
C ARG A 380 -37.28 -10.46 13.00
N GLU A 381 -37.19 -11.70 12.53
CA GLU A 381 -37.30 -12.90 13.39
C GLU A 381 -35.99 -13.21 14.15
N GLU A 382 -34.84 -12.72 13.70
CA GLU A 382 -33.53 -13.04 14.30
C GLU A 382 -33.10 -12.06 15.39
N VAL A 383 -33.57 -10.81 15.36
CA VAL A 383 -33.14 -9.76 16.32
C VAL A 383 -33.68 -9.99 17.73
N GLY A 384 -34.75 -10.79 17.88
CA GLY A 384 -35.35 -11.09 19.19
C GLY A 384 -34.68 -12.21 19.98
N GLN A 385 -33.69 -12.92 19.42
CA GLN A 385 -33.03 -14.06 20.09
C GLN A 385 -31.61 -13.77 20.61
N GLU A 386 -30.91 -12.77 20.08
CA GLU A 386 -29.53 -12.46 20.52
C GLU A 386 -29.45 -11.58 21.79
N GLU A 387 -30.56 -10.99 22.27
CA GLU A 387 -30.58 -10.20 23.53
C GLU A 387 -30.64 -11.06 24.82
N PHE A 388 -30.57 -12.40 24.72
CA PHE A 388 -30.75 -13.29 25.88
C PHE A 388 -29.59 -14.26 26.19
N GLU A 389 -28.45 -14.16 25.52
CA GLU A 389 -27.26 -14.95 25.90
C GLU A 389 -26.03 -14.03 26.00
N ASP A 390 -25.86 -13.45 27.19
CA ASP A 390 -24.63 -12.81 27.71
C ASP A 390 -23.43 -13.77 27.76
#